data_AF-A0A7S3GY38-F1
#
_entry.id   AF-A0A7S3GY38-F1
#
_cell.length_a   1.000
_cell.length_b   1.000
_cell.length_c   1.000
_cell.angle_alpha   90.00
_cell.angle_beta   90.00
_cell.angle_gamma   90.00
#
_symmetry.space_group_name_H-M   'P 1'
#
loop_
_entity.id
_entity.type
_entity.pdbx_description
1 polymer ?
#
loop_
_entity_poly.entity_id
_entity_poly.type
_entity_poly.pdbx_seq_one_letter_code
_entity_poly.pdbx_strand_id
1 'polypeptide(L)'
;DEALRRRLEKRIYIPLPEEAGRQQLFEINLGTVKLGDDVDMQDLVARTKGYSGADVTNVCREAAMMGLRKRMAKARQEGLKVAQMQALKDELDVPVSQQDLQDAVVNVCKSVGNDD
;
A
#
# COMPACT_ATOMS: atom_id res chain seq x y z
N ASP A 1 29.41 13.32 -9.43
CA ASP A 1 30.51 13.18 -10.40
C ASP A 1 30.20 13.99 -11.65
N GLU A 2 30.99 15.03 -11.92
CA GLU A 2 30.82 15.90 -13.08
C GLU A 2 31.22 15.22 -14.40
N ALA A 3 32.24 14.35 -14.38
CA ALA A 3 32.70 13.62 -15.55
C ALA A 3 31.63 12.63 -16.02
N LEU A 4 30.95 11.95 -15.10
CA LEU A 4 29.80 11.09 -15.40
C LEU A 4 28.64 11.89 -16.01
N ARG A 5 28.34 13.06 -15.42
CA ARG A 5 27.24 13.95 -15.87
C ARG A 5 27.45 14.53 -17.27
N ARG A 6 28.70 14.68 -17.75
CA ARG A 6 29.01 15.11 -19.14
C ARG A 6 28.82 14.00 -20.17
N ARG A 7 28.98 12.73 -19.78
CA ARG A 7 28.79 11.57 -20.66
C ARG A 7 27.31 11.17 -20.82
N LEU A 8 26.45 11.59 -19.89
CA LEU A 8 25.00 11.39 -19.93
C LEU A 8 24.33 12.62 -20.56
N GLU A 9 24.16 12.57 -21.88
CA GLU A 9 23.65 13.69 -22.69
C GLU A 9 22.18 14.03 -22.41
N LYS A 10 21.33 13.02 -22.18
CA LYS A 10 19.91 13.19 -21.90
C LYS A 10 19.63 13.10 -20.41
N ARG A 11 18.80 14.02 -19.92
CA ARG A 11 18.30 14.04 -18.54
C ARG A 11 16.80 14.20 -18.59
N ILE A 12 16.09 13.23 -18.03
CA ILE A 12 14.63 13.25 -17.93
C ILE A 12 14.30 13.27 -16.45
N TYR A 13 13.64 14.33 -16.01
CA TYR A 13 13.09 14.41 -14.69
C TYR A 13 11.77 13.65 -14.66
N ILE A 14 11.60 12.76 -13.68
CA ILE A 14 10.37 12.02 -13.44
C ILE A 14 9.79 12.59 -12.14
N PRO A 15 8.70 13.37 -12.21
CA PRO A 15 8.07 13.93 -11.02
C PRO A 15 7.36 12.85 -10.21
N LEU A 16 6.93 13.22 -9.00
CA LEU A 16 5.99 12.40 -8.23
C LEU A 16 4.66 12.24 -8.97
N PRO A 17 3.94 11.13 -8.73
CA PRO A 17 2.65 10.91 -9.37
C PRO A 17 1.63 11.94 -8.89
N GLU A 18 1.02 12.63 -9.84
CA GLU A 18 -0.17 13.44 -9.62
C GLU A 18 -1.37 12.56 -9.24
N GLU A 19 -2.50 13.20 -8.91
CA GLU A 19 -3.72 12.53 -8.46
C GLU A 19 -4.13 11.36 -9.37
N ALA A 20 -4.25 11.60 -10.68
CA ALA A 20 -4.59 10.57 -11.66
C ALA A 20 -3.54 9.44 -11.72
N GLY A 21 -2.25 9.77 -11.54
CA GLY A 21 -1.18 8.79 -11.50
C GLY A 21 -1.26 7.90 -10.25
N ARG A 22 -1.58 8.47 -9.09
CA ARG A 22 -1.82 7.71 -7.85
C ARG A 22 -3.06 6.84 -7.96
N GLN A 23 -4.14 7.35 -8.55
CA GLN A 23 -5.34 6.55 -8.81
C GLN A 23 -5.00 5.30 -9.64
N GLN A 24 -4.29 5.47 -10.76
CA GLN A 24 -3.85 4.32 -11.57
C GLN A 24 -2.96 3.36 -10.79
N LEU A 25 -2.06 3.88 -9.94
CA LEU A 25 -1.23 3.04 -9.09
C LEU A 25 -2.07 2.22 -8.10
N PHE A 26 -3.10 2.80 -7.48
CA PHE A 26 -4.01 2.06 -6.61
C PHE A 26 -4.80 1.01 -7.40
N GLU A 27 -5.35 1.36 -8.56
CA GLU A 27 -6.08 0.42 -9.43
C GLU A 27 -5.20 -0.77 -9.85
N ILE A 28 -3.94 -0.53 -10.19
CA ILE A 28 -2.98 -1.59 -10.55
C ILE A 28 -2.66 -2.47 -9.34
N ASN A 29 -2.34 -1.86 -8.19
CA ASN A 29 -1.91 -2.60 -7.01
C ASN A 29 -3.06 -3.37 -6.33
N LEU A 30 -4.28 -2.84 -6.39
CA LEU A 30 -5.47 -3.44 -5.79
C LEU A 30 -6.27 -4.28 -6.78
N GLY A 31 -5.93 -4.29 -8.07
CA GLY A 31 -6.69 -5.00 -9.10
C GLY A 31 -6.77 -6.53 -8.93
N THR A 32 -5.87 -7.13 -8.15
CA THR A 32 -5.91 -8.57 -7.78
C THR A 32 -6.41 -8.82 -6.36
N VAL A 33 -6.70 -7.75 -5.61
CA VAL A 33 -7.15 -7.80 -4.21
C VAL A 33 -8.67 -7.69 -4.19
N LYS A 34 -9.34 -8.51 -3.39
CA LYS A 34 -10.78 -8.33 -3.15
C LYS A 34 -10.97 -7.11 -2.26
N LEU A 35 -11.66 -6.11 -2.78
CA LEU A 35 -12.04 -4.91 -2.03
C LEU A 35 -13.45 -5.09 -1.45
N GLY A 36 -13.69 -4.47 -0.30
CA GLY A 36 -15.04 -4.31 0.24
C GLY A 36 -15.84 -3.27 -0.56
N ASP A 37 -17.17 -3.38 -0.52
CA ASP A 37 -18.07 -2.43 -1.19
C ASP A 37 -18.02 -1.02 -0.58
N ASP A 38 -17.41 -0.90 0.61
CA ASP A 38 -17.22 0.34 1.35
C ASP A 38 -15.99 1.15 0.90
N VAL A 39 -15.17 0.62 0.00
CA VAL A 39 -13.91 1.25 -0.40
C VAL A 39 -14.15 2.47 -1.29
N ASP A 40 -13.70 3.63 -0.81
CA ASP A 40 -13.70 4.89 -1.56
C ASP A 40 -12.28 5.17 -2.07
N MET A 41 -12.09 4.92 -3.36
CA MET A 41 -10.81 5.15 -4.05
C MET A 41 -10.43 6.64 -4.11
N GLN A 42 -11.41 7.53 -4.23
CA GLN A 42 -11.14 8.98 -4.36
C GLN A 42 -10.59 9.53 -3.04
N ASP A 43 -11.15 9.10 -1.90
CA ASP A 43 -10.64 9.43 -0.57
C ASP A 43 -9.17 9.01 -0.41
N LEU A 44 -8.83 7.78 -0.81
CA LEU A 44 -7.46 7.26 -0.70
C LEU A 44 -6.45 8.05 -1.55
N VAL A 45 -6.85 8.41 -2.76
CA VAL A 45 -6.02 9.20 -3.68
C VAL A 45 -5.79 10.61 -3.13
N ALA A 46 -6.81 11.21 -2.52
CA ALA A 46 -6.72 12.53 -1.89
C ALA A 46 -5.78 12.52 -0.67
N ARG A 47 -5.85 11.47 0.17
CA ARG A 47 -5.04 11.33 1.39
C ARG A 47 -3.57 11.02 1.14
N THR A 48 -3.20 10.58 -0.07
CA THR A 48 -1.83 10.18 -0.43
C THR A 48 -1.09 11.22 -1.28
N LYS A 49 -1.47 12.49 -1.19
CA LYS A 49 -0.73 13.57 -1.87
C LYS A 49 0.74 13.56 -1.48
N GLY A 50 1.61 13.64 -2.49
CA GLY A 50 3.06 13.62 -2.31
C GLY A 50 3.64 12.24 -2.01
N TYR A 51 2.89 11.16 -2.21
CA TYR A 51 3.43 9.81 -2.10
C TYR A 51 4.20 9.45 -3.37
N SER A 52 5.33 8.76 -3.22
CA SER A 52 5.99 8.12 -4.36
C SER A 52 5.21 6.89 -4.81
N GLY A 53 5.52 6.36 -6.00
CA GLY A 53 4.92 5.10 -6.46
C GLY A 53 5.21 3.92 -5.52
N ALA A 54 6.38 3.94 -4.86
CA ALA A 54 6.74 2.93 -3.86
C ALA A 54 5.88 3.05 -2.60
N ASP A 55 5.60 4.26 -2.13
CA ASP A 55 4.76 4.49 -0.95
C ASP A 55 3.32 4.01 -1.20
N VAL A 56 2.73 4.32 -2.36
CA VAL A 56 1.39 3.84 -2.73
C VAL A 56 1.34 2.30 -2.77
N THR A 57 2.36 1.67 -3.35
CA THR A 57 2.49 0.21 -3.38
C THR A 57 2.57 -0.38 -1.96
N ASN A 58 3.32 0.28 -1.07
CA ASN A 58 3.44 -0.14 0.32
C ASN A 58 2.13 -0.02 1.09
N VAL A 59 1.34 1.05 0.86
CA VAL A 59 -0.01 1.19 1.43
C VAL A 59 -0.89 0.01 1.03
N CYS A 60 -0.91 -0.33 -0.26
CA CYS A 60 -1.74 -1.45 -0.76
C CYS A 60 -1.33 -2.79 -0.14
N ARG A 61 -0.02 -3.05 -0.05
CA ARG A 61 0.51 -4.27 0.57
C ARG A 61 0.19 -4.34 2.07
N GLU A 62 0.32 -3.22 2.79
CA GLU A 62 0.03 -3.15 4.21
C GLU A 62 -1.45 -3.42 4.48
N ALA A 63 -2.35 -2.82 3.70
CA ALA A 63 -3.80 -3.04 3.80
C ALA A 63 -4.17 -4.51 3.51
N ALA A 64 -3.62 -5.10 2.44
CA ALA A 64 -3.87 -6.50 2.07
C ALA A 64 -3.44 -7.50 3.16
N MET A 65 -2.43 -7.15 3.96
CA MET A 65 -1.95 -8.00 5.06
C MET A 65 -2.71 -7.78 6.38
N MET A 66 -3.53 -6.74 6.48
CA MET A 66 -4.14 -6.32 7.73
C MET A 66 -5.16 -7.35 8.25
N GLY A 67 -6.01 -7.88 7.37
CA GLY A 67 -6.98 -8.93 7.73
C GLY A 67 -6.30 -10.18 8.30
N LEU A 68 -5.19 -10.61 7.68
CA LEU A 68 -4.39 -11.73 8.18
C LEU A 68 -3.81 -11.43 9.56
N ARG A 69 -3.21 -10.25 9.76
CA ARG A 69 -2.62 -9.86 11.05
C ARG A 69 -3.68 -9.78 12.15
N LYS A 70 -4.87 -9.24 11.88
CA LYS A 70 -6.00 -9.19 12.83
C LYS A 70 -6.44 -10.60 13.25
N ARG A 71 -6.58 -11.53 12.30
CA ARG A 71 -6.93 -12.94 12.60
C ARG A 71 -5.83 -13.66 13.37
N MET A 72 -4.57 -13.46 13.02
CA MET A 72 -3.43 -14.03 13.77
C MET A 72 -3.37 -13.51 15.20
N ALA A 73 -3.61 -12.21 15.42
CA ALA A 73 -3.66 -11.61 16.74
C ALA A 73 -4.79 -12.21 17.60
N LYS A 74 -5.99 -12.35 17.02
CA LYS A 74 -7.14 -12.99 17.67
C LYS A 74 -6.87 -14.47 18.01
N ALA A 75 -6.36 -15.25 17.06
CA ALA A 75 -6.01 -16.65 17.26
C ALA A 75 -4.98 -16.82 18.40
N ARG A 76 -4.02 -15.90 18.52
CA ARG A 76 -3.05 -15.88 19.62
C ARG A 76 -3.69 -15.59 20.96
N GLN A 77 -4.67 -14.69 21.04
CA GLN A 77 -5.43 -14.41 22.26
C GLN A 77 -6.29 -15.60 22.69
N GLU A 78 -6.81 -16.35 21.72
CA GLU A 78 -7.60 -17.57 21.94
C GLU A 78 -6.73 -18.82 22.24
N GLY A 79 -5.40 -18.68 22.27
CA GLY A 79 -4.48 -19.76 22.63
C GLY A 79 -4.27 -20.82 21.54
N LEU A 80 -4.60 -20.53 20.28
CA LEU A 80 -4.38 -21.46 19.17
C LEU A 80 -2.88 -21.73 18.97
N LYS A 81 -2.54 -22.98 18.62
CA LYS A 81 -1.16 -23.37 18.35
C LYS A 81 -0.71 -22.85 16.98
N VAL A 82 0.59 -22.60 16.82
CA VAL A 82 1.20 -22.09 15.57
C VAL A 82 0.84 -22.93 14.34
N ALA A 83 0.71 -24.26 14.49
CA ALA A 83 0.29 -25.15 13.42
C ALA A 83 -1.12 -24.86 12.88
N GLN A 84 -2.04 -24.37 13.73
CA GLN A 84 -3.39 -23.95 13.34
C GLN A 84 -3.39 -22.56 12.70
N MET A 85 -2.38 -21.72 13.00
CA MET A 85 -2.20 -20.40 12.37
C MET A 85 -1.74 -20.50 10.91
N GLN A 86 -1.08 -21.58 10.51
CA GLN A 86 -0.66 -21.79 9.12
C GLN A 86 -1.89 -21.99 8.21
N ALA A 87 -2.87 -22.77 8.65
CA ALA A 87 -4.10 -23.06 7.90
C ALA A 87 -4.98 -21.80 7.68
N LEU A 88 -4.93 -20.85 8.62
CA LEU A 88 -5.60 -19.56 8.51
C LEU A 88 -5.15 -18.73 7.30
N LYS A 89 -3.92 -18.95 6.82
CA LYS A 89 -3.35 -18.20 5.69
C LYS A 89 -3.98 -18.60 4.35
N ASP A 90 -4.39 -19.86 4.22
CA ASP A 90 -4.95 -20.42 2.98
C ASP A 90 -6.46 -20.16 2.84
N GLU A 91 -7.13 -19.81 3.95
CA GLU A 91 -8.57 -19.57 4.04
C GLU A 91 -8.97 -18.09 3.97
N LEU A 92 -8.02 -17.18 3.81
CA LEU A 92 -8.27 -15.75 3.96
C LEU A 92 -8.72 -15.11 2.64
N ASP A 93 -9.99 -15.33 2.33
CA ASP A 93 -10.72 -14.57 1.30
C ASP A 93 -11.44 -13.36 1.91
N VAL A 94 -10.77 -12.65 2.83
CA VAL A 94 -11.36 -11.49 3.50
C VAL A 94 -11.14 -10.27 2.61
N PRO A 95 -12.22 -9.59 2.17
CA PRO A 95 -12.08 -8.36 1.40
C PRO A 95 -11.42 -7.27 2.24
N VAL A 96 -10.56 -6.47 1.62
CA VAL A 96 -9.91 -5.31 2.23
C VAL A 96 -10.95 -4.19 2.36
N SER A 97 -11.19 -3.75 3.60
CA SER A 97 -12.14 -2.68 3.90
C SER A 97 -11.52 -1.30 3.73
N GLN A 98 -12.36 -0.25 3.70
CA GLN A 98 -11.88 1.13 3.70
C GLN A 98 -11.04 1.42 4.94
N GLN A 99 -11.41 0.88 6.11
CA GLN A 99 -10.66 1.07 7.34
C GLN A 99 -9.24 0.50 7.25
N ASP A 100 -9.07 -0.67 6.64
CA ASP A 100 -7.74 -1.28 6.47
C ASP A 100 -6.81 -0.41 5.62
N LEU A 101 -7.35 0.20 4.56
CA LEU A 101 -6.62 1.13 3.69
C LEU A 101 -6.32 2.44 4.44
N GLN A 102 -7.25 2.95 5.25
CA GLN A 102 -7.03 4.14 6.04
C GLN A 102 -5.95 3.95 7.10
N ASP A 103 -5.97 2.82 7.80
CA ASP A 103 -4.95 2.42 8.77
C ASP A 103 -3.58 2.24 8.09
N ALA A 104 -3.56 1.64 6.89
CA ALA A 104 -2.34 1.49 6.10
C ALA A 104 -1.71 2.84 5.70
N VAL A 105 -2.52 3.83 5.30
CA VAL A 105 -2.04 5.19 5.00
C VAL A 105 -1.43 5.85 6.25
N VAL A 106 -1.96 5.58 7.45
CA VAL A 106 -1.38 6.10 8.70
C VAL A 106 -0.04 5.43 9.02
N ASN A 107 0.06 4.12 8.77
CA ASN A 107 1.26 3.34 9.09
C ASN A 107 2.40 3.52 8.08
N VAL A 108 2.09 3.86 6.83
CA VAL A 108 3.07 4.06 5.77
C VAL A 108 3.42 5.54 5.66
N CYS A 109 4.60 5.91 6.17
CA CYS A 109 5.12 7.26 5.98
C CYS A 109 5.50 7.50 4.52
N LYS A 110 5.23 8.70 4.02
CA LYS A 110 5.79 9.18 2.75
C LYS A 110 7.33 9.18 2.84
N SER A 111 7.98 8.71 1.78
CA SER A 111 9.45 8.64 1.74
C SER A 111 10.10 9.94 1.27
N VAL A 112 9.31 10.87 0.72
CA VAL A 112 9.78 12.13 0.12
C VAL A 112 9.61 13.30 1.07
N GLY A 113 10.53 14.28 0.95
CA GLY A 113 10.55 15.49 1.76
C GLY A 113 9.44 16.46 1.36
N ASN A 114 9.33 17.59 2.07
CA ASN A 114 8.43 18.67 1.65
C ASN A 114 9.04 19.57 0.56
N ASP A 115 10.33 19.39 0.26
CA ASP A 115 11.11 20.21 -0.67
C ASP A 115 11.19 19.61 -2.08
N ASP A 116 10.55 18.46 -2.30
CA ASP A 116 10.54 17.70 -3.56
C ASP A 116 9.33 18.02 -4.45
#